data_AF-A0A925UC26-F1
#
_entry.id   AF-A0A925UC26-F1
#
_cell.length_a   1.000
_cell.length_b   1.000
_cell.length_c   1.000
_cell.angle_alpha   90.00
_cell.angle_beta   90.00
_cell.angle_gamma   90.00
#
_symmetry.space_group_name_H-M   'P 1'
#
loop_
_entity.id
_entity.type
_entity.pdbx_description
1 polymer ?
#
loop_
_entity_poly.entity_id
_entity_poly.type
_entity_poly.pdbx_seq_one_letter_code
_entity_poly.pdbx_strand_id
1 'polypeptide(L)'
;MEVVNYNKPIHAKPSLYAFYFEALKIIALKYGYNLVLHGSMNRDLDLIAIPWQHELGDVDTMINEFSDKLGGQVMEQSEEGKYCFPHGRMSYVINLNRECQSHKNWEDPQYYIDISVIPAAIKTA
;
A
#
# COMPACT_ATOMS: atom_id res chain seq x y z
N MET A 1 28.25 -10.07 -14.05
CA MET A 1 27.14 -10.98 -13.68
C MET A 1 26.72 -10.59 -12.28
N GLU A 2 25.58 -9.93 -12.14
CA GLU A 2 25.03 -9.62 -10.82
C GLU A 2 24.49 -10.91 -10.18
N VAL A 3 24.89 -11.13 -8.93
CA VAL A 3 24.40 -12.24 -8.11
C VAL A 3 23.00 -11.86 -7.64
N VAL A 4 21.98 -12.24 -8.41
CA VAL A 4 20.58 -12.04 -8.02
C VAL A 4 20.29 -12.96 -6.83
N ASN A 5 20.10 -12.36 -5.66
CA ASN A 5 19.85 -13.09 -4.42
C ASN A 5 18.43 -13.69 -4.45
N TYR A 6 18.33 -14.98 -4.72
CA TYR A 6 17.09 -15.74 -5.03
C TYR A 6 16.32 -16.20 -3.77
N ASN A 7 16.35 -15.44 -2.68
CA ASN A 7 15.76 -15.86 -1.40
C ASN A 7 14.36 -15.30 -1.13
N LYS A 8 13.73 -14.62 -2.09
CA LYS A 8 12.35 -14.14 -1.95
C LYS A 8 11.40 -15.05 -2.73
N PRO A 9 10.34 -15.59 -2.10
CA PRO A 9 9.33 -16.36 -2.81
C PRO A 9 8.76 -15.54 -3.97
N ILE A 10 8.75 -16.13 -5.18
CA ILE A 10 8.14 -15.51 -6.35
C ILE A 10 6.69 -15.96 -6.41
N HIS A 11 5.78 -15.09 -5.96
CA HIS A 11 4.34 -15.30 -6.06
C HIS A 11 3.77 -14.36 -7.13
N ALA A 12 4.17 -14.58 -8.39
CA ALA A 12 3.69 -13.78 -9.49
C ALA A 12 2.18 -13.99 -9.68
N LYS A 13 1.39 -13.02 -9.19
CA LYS A 13 -0.04 -12.87 -9.50
C LYS A 13 -0.35 -11.52 -10.17
N PRO A 14 0.31 -11.15 -11.29
CA PRO A 14 0.06 -9.85 -11.95
C PRO A 14 -1.40 -9.58 -12.28
N SER A 15 -2.17 -10.61 -12.66
CA SER A 15 -3.60 -10.47 -12.96
C SER A 15 -4.43 -10.08 -11.74
N LEU A 16 -4.12 -10.64 -10.57
CA LEU A 16 -4.76 -10.27 -9.31
C LEU A 16 -4.41 -8.83 -8.92
N TYR A 17 -3.13 -8.47 -9.04
CA TYR A 17 -2.68 -7.11 -8.75
C TYR A 17 -3.28 -6.06 -9.68
N ALA A 18 -3.44 -6.37 -10.98
CA ALA A 18 -4.13 -5.51 -11.91
C ALA A 18 -5.60 -5.30 -11.52
N PHE A 19 -6.28 -6.37 -11.07
CA PHE A 19 -7.66 -6.27 -10.58
C PHE A 19 -7.76 -5.39 -9.32
N TYR A 20 -6.85 -5.58 -8.36
CA TYR A 20 -6.79 -4.73 -7.16
C TYR A 20 -6.48 -3.28 -7.52
N PHE A 21 -5.48 -3.02 -8.35
CA PHE A 21 -5.09 -1.68 -8.75
C PHE A 21 -6.26 -0.86 -9.29
N GLU A 22 -7.06 -1.43 -10.19
CA GLU A 22 -8.21 -0.72 -10.76
C GLU A 22 -9.28 -0.39 -9.70
N ALA A 23 -9.59 -1.34 -8.82
CA ALA A 23 -10.54 -1.13 -7.74
C ALA A 23 -10.08 -0.05 -6.74
N LEU A 24 -8.80 -0.10 -6.35
CA LEU A 24 -8.20 0.86 -5.42
C LEU A 24 -8.07 2.25 -6.04
N LYS A 25 -7.79 2.33 -7.34
CA LYS A 25 -7.68 3.62 -8.06
C LYS A 25 -8.99 4.39 -8.05
N ILE A 26 -10.13 3.70 -8.22
CA ILE A 26 -11.47 4.31 -8.11
C ILE A 26 -11.67 4.92 -6.72
N ILE A 27 -11.29 4.18 -5.67
CA ILE A 27 -11.38 4.66 -4.29
C ILE A 27 -10.42 5.84 -4.09
N ALA A 28 -9.16 5.77 -4.52
CA ALA A 28 -8.21 6.87 -4.37
C ALA A 28 -8.73 8.18 -4.98
N LEU A 29 -9.31 8.09 -6.18
CA LEU A 29 -9.89 9.24 -6.87
C LEU A 29 -11.06 9.87 -6.10
N LYS A 30 -11.89 9.06 -5.42
CA LYS A 30 -12.97 9.54 -4.54
C LYS A 30 -12.43 10.42 -3.40
N TYR A 31 -11.22 10.16 -2.91
CA TYR A 31 -10.55 10.94 -1.87
C TYR A 31 -9.64 12.05 -2.41
N GLY A 32 -9.62 12.26 -3.73
CA GLY A 32 -8.80 13.30 -4.36
C GLY A 32 -7.35 12.90 -4.65
N TYR A 33 -7.02 11.61 -4.57
CA TYR A 33 -5.69 11.07 -4.86
C TYR A 33 -5.66 10.36 -6.22
N ASN A 34 -4.55 10.52 -6.95
CA ASN A 34 -4.23 9.67 -8.07
C ASN A 34 -3.35 8.52 -7.59
N LEU A 35 -3.68 7.29 -7.98
CA LEU A 35 -2.97 6.08 -7.53
C LEU A 35 -2.02 5.60 -8.61
N VAL A 36 -0.75 5.46 -8.26
CA VAL A 36 0.34 5.10 -9.16
C VAL A 36 0.89 3.73 -8.77
N LEU A 37 1.04 2.86 -9.76
CA LEU A 37 1.79 1.62 -9.62
C LEU A 37 3.29 1.93 -9.63
N HIS A 38 3.98 1.56 -8.56
CA HIS A 38 5.44 1.70 -8.43
C HIS A 38 6.14 0.33 -8.40
N GLY A 39 5.47 -0.68 -7.82
CA GLY A 39 5.98 -2.04 -7.74
C GLY A 39 6.01 -2.76 -9.09
N SER A 40 6.69 -3.91 -9.12
CA SER A 40 6.90 -4.68 -10.34
C SER A 40 5.70 -5.54 -10.76
N MET A 41 4.71 -5.75 -9.86
CA MET A 41 3.63 -6.74 -9.96
C MET A 41 4.10 -8.21 -10.09
N ASN A 42 5.41 -8.47 -10.05
CA ASN A 42 5.96 -9.81 -10.16
C ASN A 42 5.99 -10.54 -8.81
N ARG A 43 6.08 -9.78 -7.72
CA ARG A 43 6.03 -10.28 -6.34
C ARG A 43 5.29 -9.30 -5.43
N ASP A 44 5.42 -8.02 -5.73
CA ASP A 44 4.93 -6.90 -4.94
C ASP A 44 3.91 -6.08 -5.74
N LEU A 45 2.98 -5.48 -4.99
CA LEU A 45 2.12 -4.42 -5.47
C LEU A 45 2.39 -3.19 -4.61
N ASP A 46 3.45 -2.45 -4.94
CA ASP A 46 3.74 -1.18 -4.28
C ASP A 46 2.98 -0.06 -4.98
N LEU A 47 2.19 0.68 -4.22
CA LEU A 47 1.35 1.76 -4.71
C LEU A 47 1.75 3.09 -4.10
N ILE A 48 1.54 4.16 -4.85
CA ILE A 48 1.73 5.53 -4.37
C ILE A 48 0.46 6.32 -4.62
N ALA A 49 -0.19 6.78 -3.55
CA ALA A 49 -1.28 7.75 -3.60
C ALA A 49 -0.71 9.16 -3.58
N ILE A 50 -0.96 9.92 -4.65
CA ILE A 50 -0.47 11.29 -4.83
C ILE A 50 -1.65 12.24 -4.81
N PRO A 51 -1.64 13.30 -3.98
CA PRO A 51 -2.66 14.34 -4.01
C PRO A 51 -2.83 14.89 -5.43
N TRP A 52 -4.06 14.84 -5.96
CA TRP A 52 -4.37 15.25 -7.33
C TRP A 52 -5.43 16.34 -7.40
N GLN A 53 -6.30 16.41 -6.39
CA GLN A 53 -7.35 17.41 -6.28
C GLN A 53 -7.02 18.45 -5.20
N HIS A 54 -7.72 19.59 -5.22
CA HIS A 54 -7.52 20.64 -4.21
C HIS A 54 -8.11 20.26 -2.85
N GLU A 55 -9.29 19.66 -2.87
CA GLU A 55 -9.97 19.12 -1.71
C GLU A 55 -9.60 17.64 -1.61
N LEU A 56 -9.03 17.26 -0.47
CA LEU A 56 -8.59 15.90 -0.21
C LEU A 56 -9.44 15.33 0.92
N GLY A 57 -9.81 14.06 0.77
CA GLY A 57 -10.41 13.32 1.87
C GLY A 57 -9.37 12.86 2.89
N ASP A 58 -9.87 12.32 4.00
CA ASP A 58 -9.04 11.77 5.07
C ASP A 58 -8.27 10.51 4.60
N VAL A 59 -6.97 10.47 4.87
CA VAL A 59 -6.08 9.40 4.40
C VAL A 59 -6.39 8.08 5.11
N ASP A 60 -6.57 8.11 6.42
CA ASP A 60 -6.82 6.88 7.19
C ASP A 60 -8.16 6.25 6.77
N THR A 61 -9.18 7.07 6.51
CA THR A 61 -10.47 6.62 5.96
C THR A 61 -10.32 6.00 4.57
N MET A 62 -9.51 6.61 3.68
CA MET A 62 -9.20 6.03 2.37
C MET A 62 -8.52 4.66 2.48
N ILE A 63 -7.51 4.54 3.36
CA ILE A 63 -6.77 3.29 3.59
C ILE A 63 -7.68 2.20 4.19
N ASN A 64 -8.59 2.57 5.10
CA ASN A 64 -9.58 1.64 5.63
C ASN A 64 -10.53 1.15 4.53
N GLU A 65 -11.00 2.04 3.64
CA GLU A 65 -11.85 1.62 2.51
C GLU A 65 -11.09 0.73 1.51
N PHE A 66 -9.78 0.95 1.31
CA PHE A 66 -8.94 0.00 0.57
C PHE A 66 -8.92 -1.37 1.24
N SER A 67 -8.71 -1.41 2.57
CA SER A 67 -8.67 -2.65 3.34
C SER A 67 -9.98 -3.42 3.22
N ASP A 68 -11.11 -2.74 3.42
CA ASP A 68 -12.44 -3.34 3.29
C ASP A 68 -12.69 -3.87 1.88
N LYS A 69 -12.28 -3.11 0.85
CA LYS A 69 -12.44 -3.52 -0.55
C LYS A 69 -11.66 -4.80 -0.88
N LEU A 70 -10.49 -4.97 -0.28
CA LEU A 70 -9.62 -6.12 -0.50
C LEU A 70 -9.91 -7.29 0.44
N GLY A 71 -10.79 -7.11 1.43
CA GLY A 71 -10.98 -8.07 2.53
C GLY A 71 -9.73 -8.25 3.38
N GLY A 72 -8.92 -7.20 3.50
CA GLY A 72 -7.66 -7.20 4.25
C GLY A 72 -7.77 -6.54 5.62
N GLN A 73 -6.61 -6.45 6.29
CA GLN A 73 -6.46 -5.74 7.55
C GLN A 73 -5.28 -4.76 7.49
N VAL A 74 -5.56 -3.49 7.80
CA VAL A 74 -4.51 -2.47 7.95
C VAL A 74 -3.62 -2.83 9.14
N MET A 75 -2.31 -2.86 8.92
CA MET A 75 -1.34 -3.09 9.98
C MET A 75 -1.30 -1.88 10.93
N GLU A 76 -1.49 -2.13 12.23
CA GLU A 76 -1.30 -1.12 13.26
C GLU A 76 0.15 -0.65 13.31
N GLN A 77 0.36 0.66 13.26
CA GLN A 77 1.66 1.32 13.29
C GLN A 77 1.55 2.58 14.14
N SER A 78 2.61 2.95 14.86
CA SER A 78 2.65 4.26 15.53
C SER A 78 2.71 5.38 14.50
N GLU A 79 2.33 6.59 14.89
CA GLU A 79 2.42 7.76 14.00
C GLU A 79 3.85 7.97 13.50
N GLU A 80 4.87 7.84 14.35
CA GLU A 80 6.28 7.94 13.92
C GLU A 80 6.66 6.83 12.93
N GLY A 81 6.07 5.65 13.07
CA GLY A 81 6.22 4.53 12.14
C GLY A 81 5.61 4.82 10.77
N LYS A 82 4.48 5.54 10.72
CA LYS A 82 3.84 5.98 9.47
C LYS A 82 4.72 7.00 8.73
N TYR A 83 5.32 7.97 9.43
CA TYR A 83 6.08 9.10 8.86
C TYR A 83 7.60 8.85 8.74
N CYS A 84 8.02 7.68 8.27
CA CYS A 84 9.45 7.30 8.28
C CYS A 84 10.19 7.47 6.94
N PHE A 85 9.61 8.17 5.96
CA PHE A 85 10.17 8.25 4.60
C PHE A 85 10.45 9.68 4.09
N PRO A 86 11.34 9.84 3.08
CA PRO A 86 11.68 11.14 2.51
C PRO A 86 10.45 11.95 2.10
N HIS A 87 10.54 13.27 2.24
CA HIS A 87 9.50 14.23 1.86
C HIS A 87 8.18 14.08 2.64
N GLY A 88 8.21 13.51 3.85
CA GLY A 88 7.03 13.38 4.70
C GLY A 88 6.04 12.32 4.23
N ARG A 89 6.46 11.45 3.29
CA ARG A 89 5.66 10.34 2.78
C ARG A 89 5.27 9.40 3.91
N MET A 90 3.98 9.08 3.96
CA MET A 90 3.42 8.12 4.89
C MET A 90 3.43 6.72 4.27
N SER A 91 3.59 5.68 5.08
CA SER A 91 3.54 4.29 4.63
C SER A 91 2.49 3.50 5.37
N TYR A 92 1.69 2.77 4.62
CA TYR A 92 0.64 1.90 5.09
C TYR A 92 0.86 0.49 4.54
N VAL A 93 0.49 -0.51 5.33
CA VAL A 93 0.55 -1.92 4.93
C VAL A 93 -0.82 -2.52 5.14
N ILE A 94 -1.39 -3.10 4.09
CA ILE A 94 -2.62 -3.89 4.17
C ILE A 94 -2.25 -5.35 4.03
N ASN A 95 -2.49 -6.13 5.10
CA ASN A 95 -2.31 -7.57 5.07
C ASN A 95 -3.54 -8.23 4.43
N LEU A 96 -3.31 -9.09 3.44
CA LEU A 96 -4.34 -9.91 2.80
C LEU A 96 -4.16 -11.36 3.25
N ASN A 97 -5.20 -11.97 3.80
CA ASN A 97 -5.18 -13.36 4.27
C ASN A 97 -4.09 -13.67 5.32
N ARG A 98 -3.69 -12.68 6.13
CA ARG A 98 -2.79 -12.88 7.26
C ARG A 98 -3.61 -12.76 8.54
N GLU A 99 -3.69 -13.84 9.31
CA GLU A 99 -4.14 -13.72 10.70
C GLU A 99 -3.05 -12.97 11.46
N CYS A 100 -3.41 -11.89 12.15
CA CYS A 100 -2.51 -11.08 12.96
C CYS A 100 -2.04 -11.80 14.23
N GLN A 101 -1.61 -13.06 14.13
CA GLN A 101 -1.00 -13.82 15.20
C GLN A 101 0.43 -14.17 14.80
N SER A 102 1.39 -13.54 15.49
CA SER A 102 2.81 -13.82 15.34
C SER A 102 3.11 -15.28 15.70
N HIS A 103 3.10 -16.18 14.71
CA HIS A 103 3.58 -17.53 14.91
C HIS A 103 4.88 -17.72 14.14
N LYS A 104 5.97 -17.78 14.91
CA LYS A 104 7.39 -17.80 14.52
C LYS A 104 7.82 -18.87 13.49
N ASN A 105 6.90 -19.70 12.98
CA ASN A 105 7.21 -20.88 12.15
C ASN A 105 6.24 -21.11 10.97
N TRP A 106 5.48 -20.10 10.52
CA TRP A 106 4.68 -20.24 9.30
C TRP A 106 5.49 -19.81 8.08
N GLU A 107 5.52 -20.64 7.04
CA GLU A 107 5.86 -20.19 5.69
C GLU A 107 4.80 -19.17 5.30
N ASP A 108 5.06 -17.90 5.63
CA ASP A 108 4.15 -16.79 5.47
C ASP A 108 3.74 -16.70 3.99
N PRO A 109 2.47 -16.99 3.63
CA PRO A 109 2.00 -16.78 2.27
C PRO A 109 1.78 -15.27 2.13
N GLN A 110 2.88 -14.52 2.07
CA GLN A 110 2.92 -13.07 2.16
C GLN A 110 2.14 -12.42 1.02
N TYR A 111 0.89 -12.07 1.27
CA TYR A 111 0.14 -11.14 0.44
C TYR A 111 -0.11 -9.89 1.27
N TYR A 112 0.85 -8.98 1.29
CA TYR A 112 0.62 -7.63 1.79
C TYR A 112 0.76 -6.64 0.64
N ILE A 113 0.11 -5.50 0.78
CA ILE A 113 0.20 -4.39 -0.16
C ILE A 113 0.79 -3.20 0.60
N ASP A 114 1.91 -2.71 0.08
CA ASP A 114 2.55 -1.48 0.57
C ASP A 114 1.97 -0.29 -0.17
N ILE A 115 1.46 0.68 0.59
CA ILE A 115 0.83 1.87 0.07
C ILE A 115 1.52 3.07 0.66
N SER A 116 2.24 3.80 -0.19
CA SER A 116 2.78 5.10 0.16
C SER A 116 1.77 6.19 -0.11
N VAL A 117 1.60 7.12 0.81
CA VAL A 117 0.76 8.31 0.62
C VAL A 117 1.65 9.55 0.71
N ILE A 118 1.61 10.37 -0.33
CA ILE A 118 2.27 11.68 -0.31
C ILE A 118 1.35 12.65 0.44
N PRO A 119 1.85 13.36 1.47
CA PRO A 119 1.02 14.32 2.19
C PRO A 119 0.62 15.48 1.26
N ALA A 120 -0.52 16.10 1.56
CA ALA A 120 -0.91 17.33 0.90
C ALA A 120 0.21 18.38 1.02
N ALA A 121 0.51 19.09 -0.06
CA ALA A 121 1.46 20.20 0.01
C ALA A 121 0.91 21.23 1.00
N ILE A 122 1.66 21.47 2.08
CA ILE A 122 1.34 22.54 3.03
C ILE A 122 1.46 23.84 2.24
N LYS A 123 0.37 24.60 2.09
CA LYS A 123 0.45 25.98 1.63
C LYS A 123 1.29 26.72 2.67
N THR A 124 2.56 26.97 2.38
CA THR A 124 3.31 28.02 3.08
C THR A 124 2.62 29.33 2.70
N ALA A 125 1.92 29.91 3.68
CA ALA A 125 1.28 31.21 3.57
C ALA A 125 2.31 32.32 3.28
#